data_AF-A0A1Z5LFR6-F1
#
_entry.id   AF-A0A1Z5LFR6-F1
#
_cell.length_a   1.000
_cell.length_b   1.000
_cell.length_c   1.000
_cell.angle_alpha   90.00
_cell.angle_beta   90.00
_cell.angle_gamma   90.00
#
_symmetry.space_group_name_H-M   'P 1'
#
loop_
_entity.id
_entity.type
_entity.pdbx_description
1 polymer ?
#
loop_
_entity_poly.entity_id
_entity_poly.type
_entity_poly.pdbx_seq_one_letter_code
_entity_poly.pdbx_strand_id
1 'polypeptide(L)'
;MKTMSTLLPETDSEDELPPGWEERVTADGSVYYADHTCKGTQWTHPRTGKAKRVSPNLPFGWRKSVSPDGAVTYEEITSGRISSTDPRLAFPVELSGNLRQRFDGSSTGMHVLHGLDLTGRVAVITGANSGIGFETAKSLALHGCSVVLACRDRVRGTNAVAAIKSDRPSAQVEFLPLDLTCFKSIRTFAETFLESYKKLHILILNAAVFGISHSVTTAGFETMFQTNHLGHFYLVKLLEPTLTVSAPARVVVLSSESHRFSYLSSSNISEDRLSCPSASNYVSMFAYNDTKLCNVLFSNELDRRLVARGVRSNAVHPGNMVSSNLSRYYWLYRLLFALVRPFT
;
A
#
# COMPACT_ATOMS: atom_id res chain seq x y z
N MET A 1 -32.42 -41.85 -34.89
CA MET A 1 -31.53 -41.99 -33.71
C MET A 1 -30.26 -41.19 -33.98
N LYS A 2 -30.14 -40.08 -33.24
CA LYS A 2 -28.99 -39.20 -32.96
C LYS A 2 -27.90 -38.96 -34.03
N THR A 3 -28.09 -37.83 -34.70
CA THR A 3 -27.06 -36.88 -35.17
C THR A 3 -25.90 -36.72 -34.16
N MET A 4 -24.66 -36.88 -34.62
CA MET A 4 -23.47 -36.45 -33.90
C MET A 4 -23.30 -34.93 -34.08
N SER A 5 -23.56 -34.18 -33.01
CA SER A 5 -23.26 -32.76 -32.95
C SER A 5 -21.76 -32.54 -32.70
N THR A 6 -21.22 -31.64 -33.50
CA THR A 6 -20.02 -30.82 -33.30
C THR A 6 -19.58 -30.64 -31.84
N LEU A 7 -18.32 -30.94 -31.56
CA LEU A 7 -17.56 -30.27 -30.50
C LEU A 7 -16.41 -29.53 -31.19
N LEU A 8 -16.63 -28.23 -31.39
CA LEU A 8 -15.52 -27.29 -31.58
C LEU A 8 -14.71 -27.27 -30.27
N PRO A 9 -13.37 -27.22 -30.32
CA PRO A 9 -12.57 -27.03 -29.12
C PRO A 9 -12.93 -25.70 -28.47
N GLU A 10 -13.19 -25.71 -27.16
CA GLU A 10 -13.43 -24.52 -26.35
C GLU A 10 -12.27 -23.53 -26.56
N THR A 11 -12.58 -22.40 -27.19
CA THR A 11 -11.66 -21.28 -27.39
C THR A 11 -11.31 -20.65 -26.04
N ASP A 12 -10.00 -20.50 -25.80
CA ASP A 12 -9.35 -19.90 -24.62
C ASP A 12 -10.10 -18.71 -24.02
N SER A 13 -10.51 -18.85 -22.75
CA SER A 13 -11.30 -17.89 -21.96
C SER A 13 -10.46 -16.88 -21.16
N GLU A 14 -9.13 -16.90 -21.31
CA GLU A 14 -8.21 -16.02 -20.58
C GLU A 14 -8.17 -14.58 -21.13
N ASP A 15 -8.51 -14.40 -22.41
CA ASP A 15 -8.47 -13.11 -23.11
C ASP A 15 -9.84 -12.39 -23.16
N GLU A 16 -10.87 -12.93 -22.51
CA GLU A 16 -12.20 -12.31 -22.50
C GLU A 16 -12.27 -11.16 -21.48
N LEU A 17 -12.64 -9.97 -21.95
CA LEU A 17 -12.79 -8.79 -21.13
C LEU A 17 -14.03 -8.86 -20.22
N PRO A 18 -13.97 -8.33 -18.99
CA PRO A 18 -15.15 -8.18 -18.15
C PRO A 18 -16.23 -7.27 -18.80
N PRO A 19 -17.51 -7.42 -18.45
CA PRO A 19 -18.57 -6.55 -18.96
C PRO A 19 -18.25 -5.06 -18.73
N GLY A 20 -18.45 -4.23 -19.76
CA GLY A 20 -18.18 -2.79 -19.71
C GLY A 20 -16.73 -2.39 -20.01
N TRP A 21 -15.86 -3.34 -20.31
CA TRP A 21 -14.49 -3.08 -20.74
C TRP A 21 -14.33 -3.12 -22.25
N GLU A 22 -13.46 -2.27 -22.77
CA GLU A 22 -13.14 -2.20 -24.19
C GLU A 22 -11.61 -2.16 -24.37
N GLU A 23 -11.08 -2.99 -25.27
CA GLU A 23 -9.67 -2.95 -25.66
C GLU A 23 -9.46 -1.94 -26.80
N ARG A 24 -8.46 -1.08 -26.65
CA ARG A 24 -8.14 -0.02 -27.61
C ARG A 24 -6.64 0.07 -27.86
N VAL A 25 -6.29 0.71 -28.97
CA VAL A 25 -4.90 0.84 -29.42
C VAL A 25 -4.57 2.31 -29.65
N THR A 26 -3.43 2.75 -29.13
CA THR A 26 -2.90 4.09 -29.38
C THR A 26 -2.21 4.22 -30.74
N ALA A 27 -1.88 5.44 -31.15
CA ALA A 27 -1.18 5.69 -32.41
C ALA A 27 0.21 5.01 -32.48
N ASP A 28 0.89 4.86 -31.35
CA ASP A 28 2.20 4.21 -31.19
C ASP A 28 2.12 2.67 -31.03
N GLY A 29 0.92 2.10 -31.15
CA GLY A 29 0.66 0.66 -31.13
C GLY A 29 0.54 0.06 -29.72
N SER A 30 0.50 0.88 -28.67
CA SER A 30 0.32 0.41 -27.30
C SER A 30 -1.16 0.07 -27.04
N VAL A 31 -1.41 -1.09 -26.43
CA VAL A 31 -2.79 -1.53 -26.10
C VAL A 31 -3.17 -1.02 -24.72
N TYR A 32 -4.37 -0.47 -24.60
CA TYR A 32 -4.96 -0.05 -23.34
C TYR A 32 -6.41 -0.50 -23.24
N TYR A 33 -6.89 -0.62 -22.01
CA TYR A 33 -8.22 -1.11 -21.66
C TYR A 33 -9.00 0.04 -21.04
N ALA A 34 -10.15 0.35 -21.62
CA ALA A 34 -11.06 1.38 -21.14
C ALA A 34 -12.23 0.72 -20.39
N ASP A 35 -12.45 1.16 -19.15
CA ASP A 35 -13.60 0.74 -18.35
C ASP A 35 -14.68 1.83 -18.44
N HIS A 36 -15.78 1.51 -19.10
CA HIS A 36 -16.92 2.42 -19.29
C HIS A 36 -17.75 2.61 -18.02
N THR A 37 -17.59 1.73 -17.03
CA THR A 37 -18.31 1.79 -15.74
C THR A 37 -17.67 2.81 -14.82
N CYS A 38 -16.33 2.79 -14.70
CA CYS A 38 -15.60 3.74 -13.84
C CYS A 38 -14.99 4.93 -14.61
N LYS A 39 -15.15 4.98 -15.94
CA LYS A 39 -14.54 5.97 -16.85
C LYS A 39 -13.02 6.05 -16.72
N GLY A 40 -12.38 4.90 -16.48
CA GLY A 40 -10.94 4.75 -16.31
C GLY A 40 -10.26 4.12 -17.52
N THR A 41 -8.93 4.26 -17.60
CA THR A 41 -8.10 3.53 -18.57
C THR A 41 -6.89 2.90 -17.89
N GLN A 42 -6.44 1.75 -18.39
CA GLN A 42 -5.23 1.07 -17.90
C GLN A 42 -4.48 0.36 -19.03
N TRP A 43 -3.21 0.05 -18.81
CA TRP A 43 -2.31 -0.52 -19.84
C TRP A 43 -2.19 -2.05 -19.79
N THR A 44 -2.89 -2.68 -18.84
CA THR A 44 -2.82 -4.12 -18.57
C THR A 44 -4.20 -4.74 -18.61
N HIS A 45 -4.31 -5.96 -19.08
CA HIS A 45 -5.57 -6.68 -19.15
C HIS A 45 -6.17 -6.84 -17.75
N PRO A 46 -7.45 -6.50 -17.53
CA PRO A 46 -8.06 -6.47 -16.20
C PRO A 46 -8.08 -7.82 -15.48
N ARG A 47 -8.05 -8.93 -16.22
CA ARG A 47 -8.04 -10.29 -15.64
C ARG A 47 -6.62 -10.88 -15.52
N THR A 48 -5.79 -10.71 -16.54
CA THR A 48 -4.50 -11.43 -16.66
C THR A 48 -3.31 -10.57 -16.25
N GLY A 49 -3.49 -9.24 -16.08
CA GLY A 49 -2.41 -8.30 -15.76
C GLY A 49 -1.39 -8.12 -16.87
N LYS A 50 -1.56 -8.79 -18.01
CA LYS A 50 -0.63 -8.74 -19.14
C LYS A 50 -0.84 -7.47 -19.96
N ALA A 51 0.24 -6.89 -20.45
CA ALA A 51 0.17 -5.81 -21.40
C ALA A 51 0.47 -6.30 -22.80
N LYS A 52 -0.18 -5.67 -23.78
CA LYS A 52 -0.08 -6.03 -25.19
C LYS A 52 0.43 -4.84 -25.99
N ARG A 53 1.17 -5.12 -27.06
CA ARG A 53 1.53 -4.14 -28.08
C ARG A 53 1.24 -4.73 -29.44
N VAL A 54 0.71 -3.92 -30.33
CA VAL A 54 0.47 -4.32 -31.71
C VAL A 54 1.49 -3.71 -32.66
N SER A 55 1.61 -4.29 -33.85
CA SER A 55 2.46 -3.77 -34.92
C SER A 55 2.12 -2.30 -35.23
N PRO A 56 3.12 -1.45 -35.54
CA PRO A 56 2.86 -0.08 -36.00
C PRO A 56 2.10 -0.05 -37.34
N ASN A 57 2.22 -1.09 -38.16
CA ASN A 57 1.57 -1.18 -39.46
C ASN A 57 0.28 -2.02 -39.38
N LEU A 58 -0.75 -1.61 -40.13
CA LEU A 58 -1.95 -2.44 -40.33
C LEU A 58 -1.59 -3.75 -41.06
N PRO A 59 -2.34 -4.84 -40.84
CA PRO A 59 -2.17 -6.06 -41.63
C PRO A 59 -2.37 -5.77 -43.13
N PHE A 60 -1.69 -6.54 -43.98
CA PHE A 60 -1.81 -6.40 -45.42
C PHE A 60 -3.28 -6.52 -45.86
N GLY A 61 -3.74 -5.59 -46.70
CA GLY A 61 -5.13 -5.56 -47.17
C GLY A 61 -6.10 -4.77 -46.28
N TRP A 62 -5.65 -4.16 -45.18
CA TRP A 62 -6.50 -3.30 -44.33
C TRP A 62 -6.21 -1.82 -44.52
N ARG A 63 -7.27 -1.01 -44.54
CA ARG A 63 -7.21 0.46 -44.60
C ARG A 63 -7.95 1.06 -43.42
N LYS A 64 -7.36 2.09 -42.81
CA LYS A 64 -8.01 2.92 -41.80
C LYS A 64 -8.67 4.12 -42.46
N SER A 65 -9.93 4.37 -42.12
CA SER A 65 -10.70 5.54 -42.51
C SER A 65 -11.16 6.28 -41.25
N VAL A 66 -11.18 7.61 -41.31
CA VAL A 66 -11.68 8.45 -40.21
C VAL A 66 -12.82 9.29 -40.78
N SER A 67 -14.00 9.10 -40.23
CA SER A 67 -15.19 9.86 -40.61
C SER A 67 -15.09 11.31 -40.10
N PRO A 68 -15.84 12.26 -40.71
CA PRO A 68 -15.82 13.68 -40.30
C PRO A 68 -16.23 13.94 -38.84
N ASP A 69 -16.95 13.00 -38.23
CA ASP A 69 -17.37 12.98 -36.83
C ASP A 69 -16.30 12.41 -35.87
N GLY A 70 -15.14 12.02 -36.40
CA GLY A 70 -14.03 11.44 -35.63
C GLY A 70 -14.12 9.92 -35.41
N ALA A 71 -15.15 9.25 -35.95
CA ALA A 71 -15.26 7.80 -35.86
C ALA A 71 -14.21 7.11 -36.73
N VAL A 72 -13.47 6.15 -36.14
CA VAL A 72 -12.44 5.38 -36.83
C VAL A 72 -13.03 4.06 -37.29
N THR A 73 -12.88 3.73 -38.57
CA THR A 73 -13.27 2.45 -39.16
C THR A 73 -12.11 1.80 -39.91
N TYR A 74 -12.12 0.48 -39.96
CA TYR A 74 -11.13 -0.35 -40.65
C TYR A 74 -11.82 -1.15 -41.74
N GLU A 75 -11.37 -1.00 -42.97
CA GLU A 75 -11.92 -1.66 -44.15
C GLU A 75 -10.91 -2.66 -44.71
N GLU A 76 -11.35 -3.90 -44.91
CA GLU A 76 -10.58 -4.93 -45.59
C GLU A 76 -10.79 -4.82 -47.11
N ILE A 77 -9.74 -4.43 -47.84
CA ILE A 77 -9.77 -4.06 -49.27
C ILE A 77 -10.25 -5.21 -50.17
N THR A 78 -9.98 -6.45 -49.79
CA THR A 78 -10.32 -7.65 -50.58
C THR A 78 -11.77 -8.10 -50.41
N SER A 79 -12.33 -7.96 -49.21
CA SER A 79 -13.68 -8.45 -48.87
C SER A 79 -14.72 -7.32 -48.81
N GLY A 80 -14.29 -6.07 -48.73
CA GLY A 80 -15.15 -4.91 -48.46
C GLY A 80 -15.69 -4.86 -47.03
N ARG A 81 -15.18 -5.71 -46.12
CA ARG A 81 -15.64 -5.78 -44.74
C ARG A 81 -15.19 -4.56 -43.96
N ILE A 82 -16.13 -3.90 -43.29
CA ILE A 82 -15.87 -2.76 -42.40
C ILE A 82 -15.98 -3.22 -40.94
N SER A 83 -15.01 -2.83 -40.12
CA SER A 83 -14.93 -3.11 -38.68
C SER A 83 -14.66 -1.82 -37.91
N SER A 84 -15.32 -1.64 -36.76
CA SER A 84 -14.96 -0.60 -35.79
C SER A 84 -13.78 -1.01 -34.90
N THR A 85 -13.54 -2.32 -34.78
CA THR A 85 -12.42 -2.89 -34.02
C THR A 85 -11.16 -2.92 -34.87
N ASP A 86 -10.03 -2.52 -34.28
CA ASP A 86 -8.73 -2.48 -34.95
C ASP A 86 -8.24 -3.90 -35.31
N PRO A 87 -7.98 -4.21 -36.59
CA PRO A 87 -7.57 -5.54 -37.02
C PRO A 87 -6.20 -5.97 -36.45
N ARG A 88 -5.40 -5.02 -35.95
CA ARG A 88 -4.11 -5.32 -35.31
C ARG A 88 -4.28 -6.04 -33.97
N LEU A 89 -5.45 -5.92 -33.33
CA LEU A 89 -5.78 -6.62 -32.08
C LEU A 89 -5.87 -8.14 -32.24
N ALA A 90 -5.97 -8.66 -33.47
CA ALA A 90 -5.93 -10.10 -33.72
C ALA A 90 -4.51 -10.70 -33.59
N PHE A 91 -3.46 -9.86 -33.61
CA PHE A 91 -2.06 -10.28 -33.53
C PHE A 91 -1.26 -9.44 -32.50
N PRO A 92 -1.69 -9.37 -31.24
CA PRO A 92 -0.97 -8.63 -30.23
C PRO A 92 0.28 -9.41 -29.79
N VAL A 93 1.38 -8.70 -29.59
CA VAL A 93 2.57 -9.24 -28.94
C VAL A 93 2.46 -8.92 -27.46
N GLU A 94 2.46 -9.94 -26.61
CA GLU A 94 2.54 -9.76 -25.16
C GLU A 94 3.88 -9.10 -24.79
N LEU A 95 3.82 -7.97 -24.10
CA LEU A 95 5.01 -7.32 -23.59
C LEU A 95 5.54 -8.12 -22.40
N SER A 96 6.64 -8.83 -22.63
CA SER A 96 7.41 -9.46 -21.58
C SER A 96 8.24 -8.40 -20.85
N GLY A 97 7.67 -7.79 -19.80
CA GLY A 97 8.36 -6.82 -18.97
C GLY A 97 7.44 -6.12 -17.97
N ASN A 98 7.96 -5.80 -16.79
CA ASN A 98 7.26 -5.01 -15.78
C ASN A 98 7.02 -3.58 -16.30
N LEU A 99 5.90 -3.35 -16.99
CA LEU A 99 5.40 -1.99 -17.18
C LEU A 99 5.10 -1.42 -15.80
N ARG A 100 5.92 -0.46 -15.39
CA ARG A 100 5.78 0.21 -14.11
C ARG A 100 4.48 1.01 -14.16
N GLN A 101 3.41 0.47 -13.59
CA GLN A 101 2.17 1.22 -13.37
C GLN A 101 2.53 2.50 -12.63
N ARG A 102 2.25 3.64 -13.26
CA ARG A 102 2.49 4.95 -12.64
C ARG A 102 1.32 5.26 -11.72
N PHE A 103 1.62 5.43 -10.45
CA PHE A 103 0.70 5.97 -9.46
C PHE A 103 1.03 7.45 -9.24
N ASP A 104 0.01 8.24 -8.97
CA ASP A 104 0.11 9.66 -8.66
C ASP A 104 -0.60 9.98 -7.33
N GLY A 105 -0.69 11.25 -6.97
CA GLY A 105 -1.32 11.69 -5.73
C GLY A 105 -2.81 11.36 -5.60
N SER A 106 -3.50 11.01 -6.68
CA SER A 106 -4.92 10.60 -6.67
C SER A 106 -5.11 9.10 -6.52
N SER A 107 -4.03 8.32 -6.57
CA SER A 107 -4.07 6.87 -6.49
C SER A 107 -4.35 6.40 -5.07
N THR A 108 -5.31 5.47 -4.93
CA THR A 108 -5.70 4.91 -3.63
C THR A 108 -4.95 3.60 -3.35
N GLY A 109 -4.92 3.17 -2.08
CA GLY A 109 -4.38 1.86 -1.72
C GLY A 109 -5.07 0.70 -2.47
N MET A 110 -6.36 0.85 -2.78
CA MET A 110 -7.10 -0.12 -3.60
C MET A 110 -6.62 -0.12 -5.06
N HIS A 111 -6.35 1.04 -5.66
CA HIS A 111 -5.78 1.11 -7.01
C HIS A 111 -4.40 0.45 -7.09
N VAL A 112 -3.56 0.63 -6.05
CA VAL A 112 -2.21 0.04 -6.00
C VAL A 112 -2.26 -1.48 -5.87
N LEU A 113 -3.24 -2.02 -5.15
CA LEU A 113 -3.38 -3.46 -4.94
C LEU A 113 -4.28 -4.17 -5.97
N HIS A 114 -4.89 -3.43 -6.90
CA HIS A 114 -5.79 -3.98 -7.89
C HIS A 114 -5.12 -5.12 -8.70
N GLY A 115 -5.80 -6.26 -8.81
CA GLY A 115 -5.28 -7.45 -9.50
C GLY A 115 -4.26 -8.27 -8.69
N LEU A 116 -3.92 -7.87 -7.46
CA LEU A 116 -3.07 -8.66 -6.56
C LEU A 116 -3.92 -9.50 -5.60
N ASP A 117 -3.58 -10.79 -5.49
CA ASP A 117 -4.09 -11.67 -4.45
C ASP A 117 -3.04 -11.84 -3.34
N LEU A 118 -3.41 -11.46 -2.12
CA LEU A 118 -2.60 -11.58 -0.91
C LEU A 118 -3.03 -12.75 -0.02
N THR A 119 -3.84 -13.67 -0.53
CA THR A 119 -4.25 -14.88 0.19
C THR A 119 -3.03 -15.63 0.73
N GLY A 120 -3.10 -16.03 2.00
CA GLY A 120 -2.01 -16.69 2.71
C GLY A 120 -0.88 -15.77 3.18
N ARG A 121 -0.95 -14.46 2.87
CA ARG A 121 -0.08 -13.44 3.49
C ARG A 121 -0.65 -12.99 4.81
N VAL A 122 0.25 -12.59 5.71
CA VAL A 122 -0.07 -12.16 7.07
C VAL A 122 0.58 -10.82 7.30
N ALA A 123 -0.21 -9.84 7.73
CA ALA A 123 0.22 -8.47 7.96
C ALA A 123 -0.09 -8.01 9.39
N VAL A 124 0.85 -7.30 10.00
CA VAL A 124 0.64 -6.56 11.25
C VAL A 124 0.83 -5.07 10.96
N ILE A 125 -0.14 -4.25 11.36
CA ILE A 125 -0.07 -2.80 11.21
C ILE A 125 -0.30 -2.15 12.57
N THR A 126 0.68 -1.39 13.06
CA THR A 126 0.54 -0.65 14.31
C THR A 126 -0.29 0.62 14.11
N GLY A 127 -1.18 0.97 15.04
CA GLY A 127 -2.01 2.17 14.94
C GLY A 127 -3.01 2.15 13.78
N ALA A 128 -3.50 0.96 13.42
CA ALA A 128 -4.38 0.71 12.29
C ALA A 128 -5.87 0.99 12.57
N ASN A 129 -6.22 1.60 13.69
CA ASN A 129 -7.61 1.92 14.05
C ASN A 129 -8.11 3.24 13.45
N SER A 130 -7.28 4.00 12.74
CA SER A 130 -7.66 5.24 12.05
C SER A 130 -6.61 5.71 11.04
N GLY A 131 -7.00 6.61 10.13
CA GLY A 131 -6.08 7.28 9.21
C GLY A 131 -5.36 6.32 8.26
N ILE A 132 -4.10 6.63 7.94
CA ILE A 132 -3.29 5.86 6.97
C ILE A 132 -3.22 4.37 7.35
N GLY A 133 -3.01 4.05 8.63
CA GLY A 133 -2.95 2.67 9.09
C GLY A 133 -4.24 1.89 8.88
N PHE A 134 -5.40 2.54 9.04
CA PHE A 134 -6.71 1.92 8.78
C PHE A 134 -6.92 1.63 7.29
N GLU A 135 -6.68 2.63 6.43
CA GLU A 135 -6.83 2.45 4.98
C GLU A 135 -5.85 1.40 4.42
N THR A 136 -4.65 1.34 5.00
CA THR A 136 -3.66 0.29 4.67
C THR A 136 -4.17 -1.09 5.08
N ALA A 137 -4.66 -1.23 6.31
CA ALA A 137 -5.21 -2.50 6.81
C ALA A 137 -6.43 -2.95 6.00
N LYS A 138 -7.36 -2.03 5.71
CA LYS A 138 -8.53 -2.27 4.87
C LYS A 138 -8.12 -2.74 3.47
N SER A 139 -7.22 -2.01 2.82
CA SER A 139 -6.76 -2.35 1.46
C SER A 139 -6.13 -3.75 1.42
N LEU A 140 -5.26 -4.10 2.38
CA LEU A 140 -4.65 -5.43 2.44
C LEU A 140 -5.70 -6.54 2.70
N ALA A 141 -6.62 -6.32 3.63
CA ALA A 141 -7.64 -7.30 4.01
C ALA A 141 -8.63 -7.59 2.86
N LEU A 142 -9.03 -6.55 2.12
CA LEU A 142 -9.93 -6.70 0.97
C LEU A 142 -9.30 -7.47 -0.19
N HIS A 143 -7.97 -7.53 -0.25
CA HIS A 143 -7.18 -8.31 -1.21
C HIS A 143 -6.73 -9.67 -0.64
N GLY A 144 -7.37 -10.19 0.41
CA GLY A 144 -7.17 -11.56 0.89
C GLY A 144 -6.08 -11.75 1.95
N CYS A 145 -5.37 -10.69 2.34
CA CYS A 145 -4.38 -10.78 3.42
C CYS A 145 -5.06 -11.05 4.77
N SER A 146 -4.45 -11.88 5.62
CA SER A 146 -4.79 -11.94 7.04
C SER A 146 -4.17 -10.73 7.75
N VAL A 147 -4.97 -9.87 8.36
CA VAL A 147 -4.52 -8.58 8.89
C VAL A 147 -4.79 -8.44 10.39
N VAL A 148 -3.74 -8.14 11.14
CA VAL A 148 -3.79 -7.83 12.57
C VAL A 148 -3.66 -6.32 12.78
N LEU A 149 -4.72 -5.71 13.30
CA LEU A 149 -4.74 -4.30 13.72
C LEU A 149 -4.16 -4.20 15.13
N ALA A 150 -2.90 -3.77 15.24
CA ALA A 150 -2.19 -3.65 16.51
C ALA A 150 -2.39 -2.24 17.09
N CYS A 151 -3.33 -2.07 18.02
CA CYS A 151 -3.70 -0.74 18.52
C CYS A 151 -3.86 -0.71 20.04
N ARG A 152 -3.66 0.45 20.67
CA ARG A 152 -3.80 0.60 22.13
C ARG A 152 -5.24 0.52 22.63
N ASP A 153 -6.18 0.97 21.80
CA ASP A 153 -7.56 1.21 22.20
C ASP A 153 -8.46 0.10 21.67
N ARG A 154 -9.00 -0.71 22.60
CA ARG A 154 -9.82 -1.86 22.28
C ARG A 154 -11.08 -1.49 21.50
N VAL A 155 -11.81 -0.46 21.95
CA VAL A 155 -13.09 -0.08 21.33
C VAL A 155 -12.87 0.44 19.91
N ARG A 156 -11.89 1.33 19.72
CA ARG A 156 -11.59 1.83 18.38
C ARG A 156 -11.01 0.74 17.48
N GLY A 157 -10.21 -0.17 18.03
CA GLY A 157 -9.69 -1.33 17.32
C GLY A 157 -10.80 -2.27 16.84
N THR A 158 -11.74 -2.64 17.72
CA THR A 158 -12.87 -3.52 17.36
C THR A 158 -13.81 -2.85 16.37
N ASN A 159 -14.04 -1.55 16.49
CA ASN A 159 -14.86 -0.80 15.52
C ASN A 159 -14.21 -0.76 14.13
N ALA A 160 -12.89 -0.61 14.06
CA ALA A 160 -12.15 -0.66 12.80
C ALA A 160 -12.24 -2.05 12.14
N VAL A 161 -12.12 -3.13 12.92
CA VAL A 161 -12.34 -4.50 12.44
C VAL A 161 -13.75 -4.68 11.89
N ALA A 162 -14.77 -4.20 12.62
CA ALA A 162 -16.16 -4.27 12.19
C ALA A 162 -16.42 -3.50 10.89
N ALA A 163 -15.82 -2.31 10.73
CA ALA A 163 -15.92 -1.53 9.51
C ALA A 163 -15.36 -2.27 8.29
N ILE A 164 -14.17 -2.88 8.40
CA ILE A 164 -13.58 -3.67 7.32
C ILE A 164 -14.44 -4.91 6.99
N LYS A 165 -14.96 -5.59 8.01
CA LYS A 165 -15.85 -6.74 7.82
C LYS A 165 -17.22 -6.37 7.23
N SER A 166 -17.69 -5.14 7.45
CA SER A 166 -18.90 -4.64 6.81
C SER A 166 -18.71 -4.52 5.29
N ASP A 167 -17.52 -4.14 4.83
CA ASP A 167 -17.21 -4.06 3.40
C ASP A 167 -17.00 -5.45 2.78
N ARG A 168 -16.37 -6.37 3.53
CA ARG A 168 -16.19 -7.77 3.11
C ARG A 168 -16.30 -8.71 4.32
N PRO A 169 -17.44 -9.39 4.52
CA PRO A 169 -17.64 -10.28 5.66
C PRO A 169 -16.62 -11.42 5.77
N SER A 170 -16.05 -11.85 4.64
CA SER A 170 -15.01 -12.88 4.56
C SER A 170 -13.59 -12.37 4.82
N ALA A 171 -13.40 -11.07 5.05
CA ALA A 171 -12.07 -10.51 5.32
C ALA A 171 -11.48 -11.08 6.62
N GLN A 172 -10.25 -11.59 6.52
CA GLN A 172 -9.50 -12.12 7.65
C GLN A 172 -8.83 -10.99 8.41
N VAL A 173 -9.58 -10.34 9.29
CA VAL A 173 -9.11 -9.18 10.04
C VAL A 173 -9.46 -9.31 11.51
N GLU A 174 -8.49 -8.99 12.37
CA GLU A 174 -8.66 -8.99 13.81
C GLU A 174 -7.91 -7.86 14.50
N PHE A 175 -8.24 -7.66 15.77
CA PHE A 175 -7.62 -6.68 16.64
C PHE A 175 -6.80 -7.38 17.71
N LEU A 176 -5.55 -6.91 17.90
CA LEU A 176 -4.74 -7.28 19.05
C LEU A 176 -4.26 -6.02 19.79
N PRO A 177 -4.33 -6.00 21.13
CA PRO A 177 -3.94 -4.83 21.92
C PRO A 177 -2.43 -4.61 21.88
N LEU A 178 -2.02 -3.40 21.54
CA LEU A 178 -0.62 -2.99 21.53
C LEU A 178 -0.47 -1.54 22.00
N ASP A 179 0.18 -1.36 23.15
CA ASP A 179 0.61 -0.07 23.65
C ASP A 179 2.14 0.07 23.57
N LEU A 180 2.60 0.92 22.63
CA LEU A 180 4.02 1.17 22.40
C LEU A 180 4.70 1.95 23.54
N THR A 181 3.92 2.55 24.45
CA THR A 181 4.45 3.20 25.67
C THR A 181 4.80 2.20 26.77
N CYS A 182 4.53 0.91 26.59
CA CYS A 182 4.73 -0.13 27.58
C CYS A 182 5.44 -1.36 26.99
N PHE A 183 6.70 -1.60 27.37
CA PHE A 183 7.45 -2.77 26.89
C PHE A 183 6.82 -4.11 27.26
N LYS A 184 6.12 -4.19 28.40
CA LYS A 184 5.32 -5.37 28.76
C LYS A 184 4.20 -5.60 27.76
N SER A 185 3.47 -4.55 27.36
CA SER A 185 2.43 -4.66 26.34
C SER A 185 3.00 -5.12 24.98
N ILE A 186 4.16 -4.58 24.58
CA ILE A 186 4.82 -4.98 23.32
C ILE A 186 5.22 -6.46 23.35
N ARG A 187 5.76 -6.93 24.48
CA ARG A 187 6.11 -8.34 24.68
C ARG A 187 4.87 -9.23 24.61
N THR A 188 3.83 -8.92 25.38
CA THR A 188 2.58 -9.68 25.40
C THR A 188 1.93 -9.72 24.01
N PHE A 189 1.92 -8.60 23.28
CA PHE A 189 1.44 -8.58 21.90
C PHE A 189 2.21 -9.55 21.02
N ALA A 190 3.55 -9.54 21.08
CA ALA A 190 4.38 -10.41 20.27
C ALA A 190 4.14 -11.90 20.62
N GLU A 191 4.06 -12.23 21.91
CA GLU A 191 3.76 -13.59 22.39
C GLU A 191 2.40 -14.06 21.87
N THR A 192 1.34 -13.28 22.08
CA THR A 192 -0.01 -13.60 21.59
C THR A 192 -0.05 -13.74 20.07
N PHE A 193 0.62 -12.85 19.33
CA PHE A 193 0.70 -12.96 17.88
C PHE A 193 1.39 -14.26 17.44
N LEU A 194 2.49 -14.65 18.08
CA LEU A 194 3.27 -15.85 17.72
C LEU A 194 2.59 -17.16 18.13
N GLU A 195 1.69 -17.11 19.11
CA GLU A 195 0.79 -18.22 19.44
C GLU A 195 -0.19 -18.47 18.30
N SER A 196 -0.84 -17.42 17.79
CA SER A 196 -1.87 -17.50 16.75
C SER A 196 -1.32 -17.60 15.32
N TYR A 197 -0.17 -16.99 15.02
CA TYR A 197 0.41 -16.93 13.68
C TYR A 197 1.82 -17.49 13.65
N LYS A 198 2.06 -18.40 12.70
CA LYS A 198 3.40 -18.94 12.43
C LYS A 198 4.15 -18.20 11.32
N LYS A 199 3.48 -17.26 10.65
CA LYS A 199 4.06 -16.45 9.56
C LYS A 199 3.75 -14.97 9.74
N LEU A 200 4.68 -14.13 9.34
CA LEU A 200 4.55 -12.68 9.27
C LEU A 200 5.27 -12.19 8.01
N HIS A 201 4.50 -11.79 7.00
CA HIS A 201 5.04 -11.39 5.70
C HIS A 201 5.18 -9.87 5.58
N ILE A 202 4.31 -9.12 6.27
CA ILE A 202 4.24 -7.66 6.17
C ILE A 202 4.13 -7.07 7.57
N LEU A 203 5.09 -6.25 7.98
CA LEU A 203 5.05 -5.49 9.23
C LEU A 203 5.10 -3.99 8.92
N ILE A 204 4.06 -3.25 9.29
CA ILE A 204 3.95 -1.81 9.04
C ILE A 204 3.94 -1.07 10.38
N LEU A 205 5.05 -0.38 10.66
CA LEU A 205 5.27 0.41 11.86
C LEU A 205 4.70 1.82 11.64
N ASN A 206 3.38 1.95 11.74
CA ASN A 206 2.63 3.16 11.41
C ASN A 206 2.30 4.05 12.62
N ALA A 207 2.11 3.47 13.81
CA ALA A 207 1.70 4.22 15.00
C ALA A 207 2.68 5.35 15.35
N ALA A 208 2.15 6.53 15.64
CA ALA A 208 2.95 7.65 16.13
C ALA A 208 2.11 8.61 16.97
N VAL A 209 2.78 9.38 17.81
CA VAL A 209 2.25 10.56 18.49
C VAL A 209 3.06 11.79 18.07
N PHE A 210 2.39 12.94 18.06
CA PHE A 210 2.94 14.22 17.65
C PHE A 210 2.31 15.34 18.48
N GLY A 211 3.08 16.39 18.76
CA GLY A 211 2.58 17.59 19.43
C GLY A 211 2.09 17.37 20.86
N ILE A 212 2.56 16.31 21.52
CA ILE A 212 2.25 16.04 22.92
C ILE A 212 3.17 16.86 23.82
N SER A 213 2.66 17.23 25.00
CA SER A 213 3.47 17.79 26.08
C SER A 213 4.51 16.78 26.55
N HIS A 214 5.62 17.29 27.09
CA HIS A 214 6.64 16.45 27.71
C HIS A 214 6.00 15.51 28.74
N SER A 215 6.32 14.24 28.63
CA SER A 215 5.92 13.21 29.58
C SER A 215 6.89 12.04 29.46
N VAL A 216 6.99 11.27 30.53
CA VAL A 216 7.86 10.11 30.62
C VAL A 216 6.99 8.88 30.84
N THR A 217 7.31 7.80 30.14
CA THR A 217 6.60 6.53 30.29
C THR A 217 6.99 5.85 31.60
N THR A 218 6.30 4.76 31.95
CA THR A 218 6.67 3.92 33.10
C THR A 218 8.05 3.28 32.98
N ALA A 219 8.63 3.24 31.77
CA ALA A 219 9.96 2.73 31.51
C ALA A 219 11.07 3.80 31.60
N GLY A 220 10.72 5.06 31.90
CA GLY A 220 11.69 6.14 32.07
C GLY A 220 12.08 6.88 30.79
N PHE A 221 11.45 6.57 29.64
CA PHE A 221 11.74 7.25 28.38
C PHE A 221 10.71 8.33 28.06
N GLU A 222 11.13 9.37 27.33
CA GLU A 222 10.21 10.39 26.81
C GLU A 222 9.16 9.72 25.90
N THR A 223 7.89 10.06 26.13
CA THR A 223 6.74 9.35 25.55
C THR A 223 6.74 9.33 24.02
N MET A 224 7.10 10.44 23.36
CA MET A 224 7.12 10.51 21.90
C MET A 224 8.23 9.63 21.32
N PHE A 225 9.45 9.72 21.85
CA PHE A 225 10.58 8.89 21.45
C PHE A 225 10.29 7.41 21.65
N GLN A 226 9.75 7.04 22.82
CA GLN A 226 9.40 5.64 23.05
C GLN A 226 8.32 5.16 22.10
N THR A 227 7.23 5.91 21.95
CA THR A 227 6.10 5.49 21.09
C THR A 227 6.51 5.40 19.63
N ASN A 228 7.17 6.43 19.10
CA ASN A 228 7.44 6.55 17.67
C ASN A 228 8.60 5.64 17.22
N HIS A 229 9.56 5.39 18.12
CA HIS A 229 10.81 4.73 17.80
C HIS A 229 11.10 3.49 18.66
N LEU A 230 11.38 3.62 19.96
CA LEU A 230 11.87 2.49 20.77
C LEU A 230 10.88 1.32 20.83
N GLY A 231 9.59 1.61 20.96
CA GLY A 231 8.55 0.59 21.00
C GLY A 231 8.47 -0.20 19.69
N HIS A 232 8.60 0.48 18.56
CA HIS A 232 8.67 -0.14 17.25
C HIS A 232 9.95 -0.94 17.04
N PHE A 233 11.10 -0.39 17.45
CA PHE A 233 12.38 -1.10 17.43
C PHE A 233 12.28 -2.41 18.20
N TYR A 234 11.76 -2.36 19.43
CA TYR A 234 11.61 -3.55 20.27
C TYR A 234 10.61 -4.56 19.69
N LEU A 235 9.48 -4.09 19.15
CA LEU A 235 8.51 -4.94 18.46
C LEU A 235 9.15 -5.71 17.29
N VAL A 236 9.94 -5.03 16.45
CA VAL A 236 10.68 -5.68 15.35
C VAL A 236 11.64 -6.72 15.88
N LYS A 237 12.41 -6.42 16.95
CA LYS A 237 13.35 -7.38 17.54
C LYS A 237 12.66 -8.66 18.01
N LEU A 238 11.46 -8.57 18.58
CA LEU A 238 10.68 -9.74 19.01
C LEU A 238 10.12 -10.55 17.83
N LEU A 239 9.74 -9.89 16.74
CA LEU A 239 9.12 -10.53 15.56
C LEU A 239 10.14 -10.91 14.46
N GLU A 240 11.40 -10.50 14.59
CA GLU A 240 12.48 -10.73 13.62
C GLU A 240 12.67 -12.21 13.24
N PRO A 241 12.63 -13.19 14.18
CA PRO A 241 12.74 -14.59 13.82
C PRO A 241 11.62 -15.03 12.86
N THR A 242 10.37 -14.65 13.14
CA THR A 242 9.21 -15.00 12.32
C THR A 242 9.22 -14.29 10.98
N LEU A 243 9.63 -13.02 10.93
CA LEU A 243 9.85 -12.30 9.67
C LEU A 243 10.84 -13.04 8.77
N THR A 244 11.93 -13.54 9.33
CA THR A 244 12.93 -14.31 8.59
C THR A 244 12.40 -15.64 8.07
N VAL A 245 11.73 -16.41 8.94
CA VAL A 245 11.15 -17.71 8.54
C VAL A 245 10.06 -17.53 7.48
N SER A 246 9.43 -16.36 7.43
CA SER A 246 8.37 -16.01 6.47
C SER A 246 8.88 -15.39 5.18
N ALA A 247 10.21 -15.38 4.94
CA ALA A 247 10.79 -14.78 3.75
C ALA A 247 10.14 -15.32 2.45
N PRO A 248 9.87 -14.47 1.44
CA PRO A 248 10.14 -13.04 1.42
C PRO A 248 9.18 -12.24 2.31
N ALA A 249 9.74 -11.37 3.16
CA ALA A 249 8.99 -10.51 4.08
C ALA A 249 9.41 -9.04 3.96
N ARG A 250 8.53 -8.13 4.41
CA ARG A 250 8.73 -6.68 4.32
C ARG A 250 8.42 -5.98 5.63
N VAL A 251 9.29 -5.06 6.03
CA VAL A 251 9.08 -4.13 7.15
C VAL A 251 9.03 -2.70 6.63
N VAL A 252 7.87 -2.05 6.75
CA VAL A 252 7.68 -0.65 6.36
C VAL A 252 7.65 0.22 7.60
N VAL A 253 8.53 1.23 7.65
CA VAL A 253 8.65 2.13 8.80
C VAL A 253 8.15 3.53 8.42
N LEU A 254 7.13 4.03 9.11
CA LEU A 254 6.62 5.37 8.80
C LEU A 254 7.52 6.45 9.41
N SER A 255 8.08 7.26 8.51
CA SER A 255 8.77 8.51 8.81
C SER A 255 7.89 9.72 8.43
N SER A 256 8.50 10.87 8.18
CA SER A 256 7.87 12.14 7.81
C SER A 256 8.92 13.05 7.18
N GLU A 257 8.51 14.02 6.38
CA GLU A 257 9.41 15.08 5.87
C GLU A 257 10.15 15.81 7.00
N SER A 258 9.57 15.79 8.21
CA SER A 258 10.14 16.36 9.42
C SER A 258 11.54 15.82 9.77
N HIS A 259 11.90 14.61 9.31
CA HIS A 259 13.23 14.01 9.54
C HIS A 259 14.38 14.88 9.01
N ARG A 260 14.14 15.68 7.96
CA ARG A 260 15.15 16.57 7.36
C ARG A 260 15.49 17.77 8.24
N PHE A 261 14.63 18.08 9.21
CA PHE A 261 14.79 19.19 10.15
C PHE A 261 15.27 18.73 11.54
N SER A 262 15.79 17.50 11.62
CA SER A 262 16.47 17.02 12.83
C SER A 262 17.86 17.67 12.92
N TYR A 263 18.24 18.07 14.14
CA TYR A 263 19.58 18.59 14.43
C TYR A 263 20.52 17.49 14.94
N LEU A 264 20.12 16.22 14.86
CA LEU A 264 20.95 15.10 15.27
C LEU A 264 22.16 14.98 14.34
N SER A 265 23.30 14.68 14.95
CA SER A 265 24.55 14.35 14.27
C SER A 265 25.22 13.22 15.02
N SER A 266 26.23 12.60 14.40
CA SER A 266 27.06 11.59 15.06
C SER A 266 27.72 12.09 16.34
N SER A 267 27.96 13.40 16.47
CA SER A 267 28.60 14.02 17.63
C SER A 267 27.67 14.28 18.82
N ASN A 268 26.36 14.35 18.60
CA ASN A 268 25.40 14.80 19.62
C ASN A 268 24.30 13.78 19.94
N ILE A 269 24.31 12.63 19.24
CA ILE A 269 23.38 11.54 19.52
C ILE A 269 23.68 10.95 20.90
N SER A 270 22.70 11.02 21.77
CA SER A 270 22.76 10.52 23.15
C SER A 270 21.36 10.14 23.59
N GLU A 271 21.27 9.29 24.61
CA GLU A 271 19.98 8.91 25.18
C GLU A 271 19.23 10.13 25.74
N ASP A 272 19.90 11.00 26.50
CA ASP A 272 19.31 12.22 27.04
C ASP A 272 18.76 13.16 25.97
N ARG A 273 19.37 13.18 24.78
CA ARG A 273 18.86 14.00 23.67
C ARG A 273 17.62 13.38 23.04
N LEU A 274 17.67 12.09 22.77
CA LEU A 274 16.57 11.38 22.13
C LEU A 274 15.38 11.21 23.08
N SER A 275 15.65 11.05 24.36
CA SER A 275 14.72 10.85 25.46
C SER A 275 14.89 11.96 26.50
N CYS A 276 14.57 13.20 26.12
CA CYS A 276 14.75 14.37 26.99
C CYS A 276 14.14 14.15 28.37
N PRO A 277 14.93 14.16 29.47
CA PRO A 277 14.41 13.91 30.81
C PRO A 277 13.71 15.13 31.41
N SER A 278 13.98 16.33 30.90
CA SER A 278 13.45 17.59 31.44
C SER A 278 12.42 18.25 30.53
N ALA A 279 11.29 18.64 31.10
CA ALA A 279 10.28 19.45 30.42
C ALA A 279 10.79 20.83 30.00
N SER A 280 11.77 21.41 30.72
CA SER A 280 12.28 22.77 30.42
C SER A 280 13.02 22.86 29.09
N ASN A 281 13.63 21.75 28.66
CA ASN A 281 14.43 21.67 27.44
C ASN A 281 13.69 20.94 26.31
N TYR A 282 12.42 20.59 26.53
CA TYR A 282 11.63 19.84 25.58
C TYR A 282 10.93 20.75 24.58
N VAL A 283 11.28 20.59 23.31
CA VAL A 283 10.55 21.19 22.20
C VAL A 283 9.94 20.05 21.39
N SER A 284 8.61 19.91 21.48
CA SER A 284 7.85 18.79 20.87
C SER A 284 8.15 18.59 19.38
N MET A 285 8.34 19.67 18.63
CA MET A 285 8.69 19.60 17.21
C MET A 285 10.10 19.03 16.98
N PHE A 286 11.09 19.44 17.78
CA PHE A 286 12.46 18.93 17.65
C PHE A 286 12.54 17.46 18.04
N ALA A 287 11.89 17.07 19.15
CA ALA A 287 11.77 15.68 19.54
C ALA A 287 11.12 14.85 18.42
N TYR A 288 10.05 15.35 17.80
CA TYR A 288 9.40 14.66 16.69
C TYR A 288 10.31 14.49 15.47
N ASN A 289 11.02 15.55 15.05
CA ASN A 289 11.98 15.49 13.94
C ASN A 289 13.03 14.40 14.19
N ASP A 290 13.56 14.37 15.41
CA ASP A 290 14.55 13.40 15.85
C ASP A 290 13.97 11.98 15.80
N THR A 291 12.75 11.74 16.29
CA THR A 291 12.10 10.41 16.18
C THR A 291 11.94 9.95 14.72
N LYS A 292 11.65 10.88 13.80
CA LYS A 292 11.43 10.56 12.39
C LYS A 292 12.74 10.32 11.64
N LEU A 293 13.83 10.99 12.03
CA LEU A 293 15.17 10.62 11.57
C LEU A 293 15.58 9.24 12.08
N CYS A 294 15.36 8.94 13.36
CA CYS A 294 15.64 7.63 13.93
C CYS A 294 14.92 6.51 13.17
N ASN A 295 13.67 6.72 12.72
CA ASN A 295 12.94 5.75 11.91
C ASN A 295 13.57 5.49 10.53
N VAL A 296 14.11 6.53 9.86
CA VAL A 296 14.83 6.37 8.58
C VAL A 296 16.13 5.58 8.80
N LEU A 297 16.92 5.98 9.79
CA LEU A 297 18.18 5.30 10.13
C LEU A 297 17.95 3.83 10.51
N PHE A 298 16.91 3.57 11.31
CA PHE A 298 16.53 2.22 11.70
C PHE A 298 16.10 1.38 10.51
N SER A 299 15.28 1.89 9.60
CA SER A 299 14.87 1.13 8.42
C SER A 299 16.05 0.76 7.52
N ASN A 300 16.97 1.70 7.29
CA ASN A 300 18.18 1.45 6.50
C ASN A 300 19.06 0.38 7.15
N GLU A 301 19.28 0.48 8.45
CA GLU A 301 20.09 -0.49 9.19
C GLU A 301 19.41 -1.87 9.28
N LEU A 302 18.08 -1.91 9.38
CA LEU A 302 17.30 -3.13 9.39
C LEU A 302 17.38 -3.86 8.04
N ASP A 303 17.23 -3.15 6.92
CA ASP A 303 17.39 -3.73 5.56
C ASP A 303 18.80 -4.27 5.40
N ARG A 304 19.83 -3.49 5.78
CA ARG A 304 21.24 -3.90 5.70
C ARG A 304 21.50 -5.21 6.44
N ARG A 305 20.89 -5.41 7.60
CA ARG A 305 21.08 -6.63 8.43
C ARG A 305 20.28 -7.83 7.94
N LEU A 306 19.07 -7.62 7.40
CA LEU A 306 18.14 -8.71 7.14
C LEU A 306 17.93 -9.04 5.66
N VAL A 307 18.48 -8.25 4.73
CA VAL A 307 18.35 -8.50 3.29
C VAL A 307 18.89 -9.88 2.89
N ALA A 308 20.02 -10.31 3.47
CA ALA A 308 20.58 -11.64 3.24
C ALA A 308 19.69 -12.79 3.75
N ARG A 309 18.73 -12.47 4.64
CA ARG A 309 17.74 -13.39 5.21
C ARG A 309 16.37 -13.26 4.51
N GLY A 310 16.30 -12.56 3.38
CA GLY A 310 15.09 -12.41 2.57
C GLY A 310 14.05 -11.43 3.14
N VAL A 311 14.43 -10.59 4.10
CA VAL A 311 13.57 -9.54 4.66
C VAL A 311 14.03 -8.18 4.15
N ARG A 312 13.12 -7.40 3.56
CA ARG A 312 13.40 -6.03 3.11
C ARG A 312 12.81 -5.01 4.06
N SER A 313 13.51 -3.91 4.31
CA SER A 313 12.98 -2.76 5.05
C SER A 313 13.01 -1.48 4.22
N ASN A 314 11.94 -0.70 4.30
CA ASN A 314 11.87 0.62 3.67
C ASN A 314 11.21 1.62 4.62
N ALA A 315 11.74 2.84 4.66
CA ALA A 315 11.10 3.96 5.31
C ALA A 315 10.23 4.72 4.30
N VAL A 316 9.08 5.22 4.76
CA VAL A 316 8.17 6.03 3.92
C VAL A 316 7.76 7.29 4.66
N HIS A 317 7.83 8.44 3.99
CA HIS A 317 7.13 9.64 4.42
C HIS A 317 5.79 9.68 3.64
N PRO A 318 4.64 9.74 4.32
CA PRO A 318 3.34 9.63 3.64
C PRO A 318 2.90 10.89 2.89
N GLY A 319 3.78 11.88 2.74
CA GLY A 319 3.46 13.21 2.18
C GLY A 319 3.20 14.28 3.23
N ASN A 320 3.07 15.52 2.77
CA ASN A 320 2.75 16.67 3.63
C ASN A 320 1.24 16.81 3.77
N MET A 321 0.78 17.19 4.96
CA MET A 321 -0.62 17.52 5.23
C MET A 321 -1.65 16.40 4.97
N VAL A 322 -1.25 15.13 5.07
CA VAL A 322 -2.23 14.02 5.07
C VAL A 322 -3.17 14.16 6.26
N SER A 323 -4.47 14.36 5.99
CA SER A 323 -5.52 14.43 7.00
C SER A 323 -5.58 13.14 7.80
N SER A 324 -4.83 13.11 8.89
CA SER A 324 -4.83 12.03 9.86
C SER A 324 -5.15 12.61 11.22
N ASN A 325 -5.64 11.75 12.09
CA ASN A 325 -5.94 12.07 13.47
C ASN A 325 -4.69 12.41 14.31
N LEU A 326 -3.49 12.41 13.71
CA LEU A 326 -2.21 12.67 14.36
C LEU A 326 -2.09 14.10 14.92
N SER A 327 -2.70 15.09 14.27
CA SER A 327 -2.65 16.52 14.68
C SER A 327 -3.65 16.90 15.78
N ARG A 328 -4.35 15.93 16.40
CA ARG A 328 -5.44 16.18 17.36
C ARG A 328 -5.06 17.08 18.56
N TYR A 329 -3.78 17.16 18.90
CA TYR A 329 -3.27 17.90 20.07
C TYR A 329 -2.73 19.31 19.76
N TYR A 330 -2.64 19.73 18.48
CA TYR A 330 -2.12 21.05 18.12
C TYR A 330 -3.15 21.87 17.33
N TRP A 331 -3.84 22.79 18.00
CA TRP A 331 -5.01 23.49 17.47
C TRP A 331 -4.74 24.32 16.20
N LEU A 332 -3.56 24.94 16.08
CA LEU A 332 -3.17 25.70 14.89
C LEU A 332 -2.98 24.78 13.67
N TYR A 333 -2.45 23.57 13.87
CA TYR A 333 -2.36 22.56 12.81
C TYR A 333 -3.74 21.99 12.50
N ARG A 334 -4.65 21.79 13.47
CA ARG A 334 -6.05 21.41 13.16
C ARG A 334 -6.73 22.41 12.23
N LEU A 335 -6.46 23.71 12.38
CA LEU A 335 -6.94 24.77 11.49
C LEU A 335 -6.30 24.67 10.09
N LEU A 336 -4.97 24.52 10.00
CA LEU A 336 -4.25 24.34 8.73
C LEU A 336 -4.69 23.06 7.99
N PHE A 337 -4.83 21.93 8.67
CA PHE A 337 -5.34 20.69 8.10
C PHE A 337 -6.81 20.82 7.66
N ALA A 338 -7.64 21.60 8.37
CA ALA A 338 -9.02 21.86 7.96
C ALA A 338 -9.10 22.75 6.69
N LEU A 339 -8.15 23.67 6.51
CA LEU A 339 -8.06 24.54 5.32
C LEU A 339 -7.50 23.81 4.09
N VAL A 340 -6.68 22.78 4.29
CA VAL A 340 -6.05 22.00 3.20
C VAL A 340 -6.84 20.73 2.83
N ARG A 341 -7.86 20.37 3.63
CA ARG A 341 -8.83 19.29 3.35
C ARG A 341 -9.43 19.25 1.94
N PRO A 342 -9.76 20.37 1.27
CA PRO A 342 -10.29 20.31 -0.10
C PRO A 342 -9.21 20.06 -1.17
N PHE A 343 -7.94 19.99 -0.80
CA PHE A 343 -6.79 19.86 -1.71
C PHE A 343 -5.93 18.59 -1.48
N THR A 344 -6.39 17.68 -0.62
CA THR A 344 -5.80 16.36 -0.34
C THR A 344 -6.89 15.29 -0.36
#